data_AF-A0AAE2S9T3-F1
#
_entry.id   AF-A0AAE2S9T3-F1
#
_cell.length_a   1.000
_cell.length_b   1.000
_cell.length_c   1.000
_cell.angle_alpha   90.00
_cell.angle_beta   90.00
_cell.angle_gamma   90.00
#
_symmetry.space_group_name_H-M   'P 1'
#
loop_
_entity.id
_entity.type
_entity.pdbx_description
1 polymer ?
#
loop_
_entity_poly.entity_id
_entity_poly.type
_entity_poly.pdbx_seq_one_letter_code
_entity_poly.pdbx_strand_id
1 'polypeptide(L)'
;MRAKPTSTIRRSLLAAVAFYLISYLLLSSLGTYGPAAYGTNGVKFYRWYPRGISTGGVPQLVIGMVYAPLWALDRAYWHTQKKSHRHGYPRTDELPW
;
A
#
# COMPACT_ATOMS: atom_id res chain seq x y z
N MET A 1 -10.66 46.04 5.38
CA MET A 1 -10.89 45.10 4.25
C MET A 1 -10.15 43.80 4.55
N ARG A 2 -10.85 42.66 4.72
CA ARG A 2 -10.26 41.36 5.09
C ARG A 2 -10.10 40.52 3.82
N ALA A 3 -8.86 40.15 3.47
CA ALA A 3 -8.59 39.36 2.27
C ALA A 3 -9.32 38.00 2.33
N LYS A 4 -9.91 37.56 1.21
CA LYS A 4 -10.59 36.25 1.08
C LYS A 4 -9.54 35.13 1.12
N PRO A 5 -9.40 34.33 2.20
CA PRO A 5 -8.32 33.36 2.36
C PRO A 5 -8.55 32.04 1.59
N THR A 6 -9.64 31.94 0.84
CA THR A 6 -10.15 30.67 0.31
C THR A 6 -9.32 30.09 -0.84
N SER A 7 -8.64 30.92 -1.63
CA SER A 7 -7.84 30.46 -2.77
C SER A 7 -6.53 29.81 -2.34
N THR A 8 -5.86 30.35 -1.32
CA THR A 8 -4.59 29.81 -0.80
C THR A 8 -4.80 28.46 -0.12
N ILE A 9 -5.81 28.33 0.75
CA ILE A 9 -6.14 27.07 1.44
C ILE A 9 -6.46 25.97 0.41
N ARG A 10 -7.25 26.29 -0.62
CA ARG A 10 -7.57 25.33 -1.70
C ARG A 10 -6.32 24.85 -2.42
N ARG A 11 -5.40 25.75 -2.77
CA ARG A 11 -4.12 25.39 -3.43
C ARG A 11 -3.26 24.51 -2.54
N SER A 12 -3.14 24.84 -1.25
CA SER A 12 -2.39 24.05 -0.29
C SER A 12 -2.97 22.65 -0.10
N LEU A 13 -4.31 22.53 -0.01
CA LEU A 13 -4.97 21.23 0.08
C LEU A 13 -4.75 20.39 -1.18
N LEU A 14 -4.89 20.99 -2.37
CA LEU A 14 -4.61 20.30 -3.63
C LEU A 14 -3.15 19.84 -3.72
N ALA A 15 -2.20 20.67 -3.32
CA ALA A 15 -0.79 20.30 -3.28
C ALA A 15 -0.52 19.17 -2.29
N ALA A 16 -1.13 19.22 -1.10
CA ALA A 16 -0.99 18.17 -0.09
C ALA A 16 -1.58 16.83 -0.57
N VAL A 17 -2.77 16.85 -1.20
CA VAL A 17 -3.38 15.64 -1.79
C VAL A 17 -2.52 15.10 -2.93
N ALA A 18 -2.05 15.96 -3.84
CA ALA A 18 -1.18 15.54 -4.94
C ALA A 18 0.12 14.93 -4.42
N PHE A 19 0.75 15.57 -3.42
CA PHE A 19 1.95 15.05 -2.77
C PHE A 19 1.69 13.67 -2.14
N TYR A 20 0.59 13.53 -1.39
CA TYR A 20 0.18 12.28 -0.75
C TYR A 20 -0.06 11.15 -1.77
N LEU A 21 -0.66 11.44 -2.92
CA LEU A 21 -0.87 10.47 -3.99
C LEU A 21 0.45 10.09 -4.68
N ILE A 22 1.28 11.08 -5.03
CA ILE A 22 2.56 10.85 -5.72
C ILE A 22 3.52 10.06 -4.82
N SER A 23 3.60 10.41 -3.53
CA SER A 23 4.45 9.69 -2.58
C SER A 23 3.99 8.25 -2.41
N TYR A 24 2.68 7.99 -2.34
CA TYR A 24 2.15 6.62 -2.34
C TYR A 24 2.52 5.87 -3.62
N LEU A 25 2.33 6.48 -4.79
CA LEU A 25 2.66 5.85 -6.08
C LEU A 25 4.14 5.48 -6.18
N LEU A 26 5.04 6.34 -5.70
CA LEU A 26 6.47 6.07 -5.65
C LEU A 26 6.81 4.90 -4.70
N LEU A 27 6.22 4.89 -3.51
CA LEU A 27 6.44 3.79 -2.56
C LEU A 27 5.84 2.49 -3.09
N SER A 28 4.67 2.57 -3.71
CA SER A 28 3.98 1.42 -4.29
C SER A 28 4.76 0.85 -5.45
N SER A 29 5.28 1.65 -6.38
CA SER A 29 6.04 1.13 -7.53
C SER A 29 7.33 0.40 -7.13
N LEU A 30 7.88 0.73 -5.97
CA LEU A 30 9.05 0.08 -5.36
C LEU A 30 8.68 -1.03 -4.36
N GLY A 31 7.39 -1.36 -4.26
CA GLY A 31 6.86 -2.36 -3.35
C GLY A 31 7.18 -3.79 -3.74
N THR A 32 6.81 -4.73 -2.88
CA THR A 32 6.92 -6.17 -3.15
C THR A 32 5.76 -6.94 -2.53
N TYR A 33 5.52 -8.15 -3.03
CA TYR A 33 4.66 -9.09 -2.33
C TYR A 33 5.43 -9.69 -1.15
N GLY A 34 4.76 -9.78 0.00
CA GLY A 34 5.30 -10.44 1.19
C GLY A 34 4.24 -11.29 1.88
N PRO A 35 4.63 -12.19 2.79
CA PRO A 35 3.68 -12.94 3.60
C PRO A 35 2.78 -11.99 4.39
N ALA A 36 1.49 -12.30 4.45
CA ALA A 36 0.51 -11.48 5.19
C ALA A 36 -0.25 -12.25 6.26
N ALA A 37 -0.30 -13.57 6.16
CA ALA A 37 -0.70 -14.42 7.25
C ALA A 37 0.14 -15.69 7.24
N TYR A 38 0.47 -16.16 8.44
CA TYR A 38 1.12 -17.44 8.69
C TYR A 38 0.11 -18.32 9.43
N GLY A 39 0.03 -19.58 9.05
CA GLY A 39 -0.68 -20.61 9.78
C GLY A 39 0.27 -21.73 10.21
N THR A 40 -0.29 -22.80 10.76
CA THR A 40 0.48 -23.94 11.29
C THR A 40 1.40 -24.61 10.27
N ASN A 41 1.04 -24.58 8.98
CA ASN A 41 1.81 -25.15 7.87
C ASN A 41 2.55 -24.09 7.02
N GLY A 42 2.83 -22.90 7.58
CA GLY A 42 3.57 -21.84 6.89
C GLY A 42 2.71 -20.69 6.36
N VAL A 43 3.19 -19.99 5.31
CA VAL A 43 2.51 -18.82 4.75
C VAL A 43 1.16 -19.22 4.17
N LYS A 44 0.10 -18.48 4.51
CA LYS A 44 -1.26 -18.73 4.00
C LYS A 44 -1.64 -17.84 2.83
N PHE A 45 -1.11 -16.62 2.79
CA PHE A 45 -1.21 -15.79 1.61
C PHE A 45 -0.15 -14.69 1.58
N TYR A 46 0.14 -14.26 0.36
CA TYR A 46 0.98 -13.11 0.08
C TYR A 46 0.12 -11.89 -0.21
N ARG A 47 0.66 -10.72 0.11
CA ARG A 47 0.02 -9.43 -0.09
C ARG A 47 1.04 -8.43 -0.56
N TRP A 48 0.60 -7.46 -1.36
CA TRP A 48 1.43 -6.34 -1.75
C TRP A 48 1.74 -5.42 -0.57
N TYR A 49 2.99 -5.00 -0.46
CA TYR A 49 3.46 -4.00 0.48
C TYR A 49 4.28 -2.96 -0.28
N PRO A 50 3.81 -1.70 -0.33
CA PRO A 50 4.64 -0.58 -0.76
C PRO A 50 5.96 -0.53 0.05
N ARG A 51 7.02 -0.01 -0.56
CA ARG A 51 8.33 0.09 0.07
C ARG A 51 8.23 0.87 1.39
N GLY A 52 8.85 0.36 2.45
CA GLY A 52 8.78 0.96 3.79
C GLY A 52 7.43 0.80 4.49
N ILE A 53 6.44 0.11 3.90
CA ILE A 53 5.26 -0.34 4.66
C ILE A 53 5.52 -1.67 5.34
N SER A 54 6.44 -2.49 4.81
CA SER A 54 6.85 -3.75 5.42
C SER A 54 8.36 -3.96 5.28
N THR A 55 9.00 -4.37 6.37
CA THR A 55 10.40 -4.82 6.38
C THR A 55 10.41 -6.26 6.85
N GLY A 56 10.79 -7.19 5.96
CA GLY A 56 10.83 -8.62 6.30
C GLY A 56 9.46 -9.23 6.64
N GLY A 57 8.36 -8.65 6.15
CA GLY A 57 7.00 -9.12 6.45
C GLY A 57 6.38 -8.49 7.70
N VAL A 58 7.11 -7.65 8.43
CA VAL A 58 6.58 -6.89 9.57
C VAL A 58 6.08 -5.52 9.09
N PRO A 59 4.79 -5.21 9.23
CA PRO A 59 4.26 -3.92 8.82
C PRO A 59 4.80 -2.79 9.72
N GLN A 60 5.36 -1.76 9.11
CA GLN A 60 5.66 -0.49 9.79
C GLN A 60 4.34 0.24 10.04
N LEU A 61 3.84 0.13 11.27
CA LEU A 61 2.52 0.62 11.69
C LEU A 61 2.26 2.09 11.28
N VAL A 62 3.22 2.98 11.49
CA VAL A 62 3.04 4.42 11.21
C VAL A 62 2.80 4.69 9.73
N ILE A 63 3.69 4.19 8.87
CA ILE A 63 3.58 4.40 7.40
C ILE A 63 2.36 3.64 6.88
N GLY A 64 2.11 2.44 7.39
CA GLY A 64 0.93 1.64 7.07
C GLY A 64 -0.37 2.35 7.40
N MET A 65 -0.46 3.06 8.52
CA MET A 65 -1.65 3.85 8.90
C MET A 65 -1.84 5.07 8.01
N VAL A 66 -0.77 5.83 7.74
CA VAL A 66 -0.83 7.04 6.89
C VAL A 66 -1.37 6.69 5.50
N TYR A 67 -0.91 5.59 4.91
CA TYR A 67 -1.32 5.17 3.57
C TYR A 67 -2.41 4.10 3.54
N ALA A 68 -3.03 3.77 4.68
CA ALA A 68 -4.01 2.67 4.77
C ALA A 68 -5.14 2.77 3.74
N PRO A 69 -5.75 3.95 3.49
CA PRO A 69 -6.82 4.06 2.49
C PRO A 69 -6.35 3.74 1.06
N LEU A 70 -5.21 4.29 0.65
CA LEU A 70 -4.65 4.06 -0.68
C LEU A 70 -4.19 2.60 -0.82
N TRP A 71 -3.58 2.04 0.23
CA TRP A 71 -3.15 0.64 0.23
C TRP A 71 -4.31 -0.36 0.19
N ALA A 72 -5.45 -0.03 0.78
CA ALA A 72 -6.66 -0.84 0.64
C ALA A 72 -7.17 -0.85 -0.80
N LEU A 73 -7.28 0.34 -1.44
CA LEU A 73 -7.70 0.47 -2.84
C LEU A 73 -6.73 -0.22 -3.80
N ASP A 74 -5.43 -0.01 -3.58
CA ASP A 74 -4.38 -0.59 -4.40
C ASP A 74 -4.43 -2.11 -4.41
N ARG A 75 -4.62 -2.75 -3.25
CA ARG A 75 -4.77 -4.20 -3.14
C ARG A 75 -6.09 -4.74 -3.68
N ALA A 76 -7.13 -3.91 -3.73
CA ALA A 76 -8.42 -4.29 -4.29
C ALA A 76 -8.39 -4.31 -5.83
N TYR A 77 -7.69 -3.36 -6.46
CA TYR A 77 -7.79 -3.14 -7.91
C TYR A 77 -6.49 -3.38 -8.68
N TRP A 78 -5.33 -2.99 -8.14
CA TRP A 78 -4.05 -3.06 -8.86
C TRP A 78 -3.19 -4.23 -8.41
N HIS A 79 -2.81 -4.29 -7.13
CA HIS A 79 -1.93 -5.32 -6.57
C HIS A 79 -2.71 -6.38 -5.78
N THR A 80 -3.61 -7.04 -6.51
CA THR A 80 -4.46 -8.10 -5.96
C THR A 80 -3.63 -9.33 -5.62
N GLN A 81 -4.06 -10.09 -4.61
CA GLN A 81 -3.45 -11.36 -4.20
C GLN A 81 -3.25 -12.36 -5.35
N LYS A 82 -4.14 -12.40 -6.35
CA LYS A 82 -4.00 -13.25 -7.54
C LYS A 82 -2.78 -12.92 -8.42
N LYS A 83 -2.24 -11.70 -8.30
CA LYS A 83 -1.09 -11.23 -9.07
C LYS A 83 0.25 -11.52 -8.38
N SER A 84 0.27 -12.11 -7.18
CA SER A 84 1.50 -12.48 -6.48
C SER A 84 2.43 -13.35 -7.35
N HIS A 85 1.87 -14.29 -8.12
CA HIS A 85 2.60 -15.18 -9.01
C HIS A 85 3.36 -14.44 -10.11
N ARG A 86 2.84 -13.32 -10.62
CA ARG A 86 3.56 -12.53 -11.64
C ARG A 86 4.87 -11.94 -11.11
N HIS A 87 5.09 -11.98 -9.79
CA HIS A 87 6.30 -11.49 -9.15
C HIS A 87 7.07 -12.63 -8.47
N GLY A 88 6.81 -13.89 -8.84
CA GLY A 88 7.52 -15.06 -8.31
C GLY A 88 7.04 -15.52 -6.94
N TYR A 89 5.89 -15.03 -6.45
CA TYR A 89 5.31 -15.45 -5.16
C TYR A 89 4.11 -16.39 -5.37
N PRO A 90 3.98 -17.49 -4.60
CA PRO A 90 2.86 -18.42 -4.75
C PRO A 90 1.50 -17.74 -4.66
N ARG A 91 0.51 -18.25 -5.41
CA ARG A 91 -0.88 -17.86 -5.15
C ARG A 91 -1.42 -18.61 -3.94
N THR A 92 -2.49 -18.08 -3.36
CA THR A 92 -3.11 -18.66 -2.17
C THR A 92 -3.78 -20.01 -2.42
N ASP A 93 -4.27 -20.23 -3.64
CA ASP A 93 -4.79 -21.51 -4.10
C ASP A 93 -3.68 -22.57 -4.34
N GLU A 94 -2.41 -22.16 -4.36
CA GLU A 94 -1.25 -23.04 -4.56
C GLU A 94 -0.55 -23.41 -3.24
N LEU A 95 -0.97 -22.83 -2.11
CA LEU A 95 -0.34 -23.07 -0.81
C LEU A 95 -0.95 -24.31 -0.14
N PRO A 96 -0.12 -25.23 0.40
CA PRO A 96 -0.60 -26.39 1.15
C PRO A 96 -1.28 -25.88 2.43
N TRP A 97 -2.60 -26.01 2.50
CA TRP A 97 -3.35 -25.61 3.68
C TRP A 97 -3.18 -26.63 4.81
#